data_AF-A0A7X9BLR2-F1
#
_entry.id   AF-A0A7X9BLR2-F1
#
_cell.length_a   1.000
_cell.length_b   1.000
_cell.length_c   1.000
_cell.angle_alpha   90.00
_cell.angle_beta   90.00
_cell.angle_gamma   90.00
#
_symmetry.space_group_name_H-M   'P 1'
#
loop_
_entity.id
_entity.type
_entity.pdbx_description
1 polymer ?
#
loop_
_entity_poly.entity_id
_entity_poly.type
_entity_poly.pdbx_seq_one_letter_code
_entity_poly.pdbx_strand_id
1 'polypeptide(L)'
;MIKMDFSKLSDLQVDALREIGNIGAGNAATALAQMVNARVEINVPRVNILPFQDVSQLVGGPGAHVAGVYVRVSGSAAANVLFILPV
;
A
#
# COMPACT_ATOMS: atom_id res chain seq x y z
N MET A 1 20.14 -11.73 5.82
CA MET A 1 18.84 -11.32 5.23
C MET A 1 18.57 -12.20 4.03
N ILE A 2 17.53 -13.01 4.07
CA ILE A 2 17.13 -13.83 2.91
C ILE A 2 16.60 -12.86 1.86
N LYS A 3 17.27 -12.75 0.71
CA LYS A 3 16.73 -12.05 -0.47
C LYS A 3 15.63 -12.92 -1.06
N MET A 4 14.39 -12.70 -0.63
CA MET A 4 13.23 -13.20 -1.38
C MET A 4 13.11 -12.35 -2.65
N ASP A 5 13.23 -13.00 -3.79
CA ASP A 5 13.03 -12.38 -5.09
C ASP A 5 11.54 -12.38 -5.42
N PHE A 6 10.87 -11.26 -5.13
CA PHE A 6 9.45 -11.08 -5.45
C PHE A 6 9.21 -10.71 -6.92
N SER A 7 10.26 -10.53 -7.73
CA SER A 7 10.09 -10.24 -9.17
C SER A 7 9.48 -11.42 -9.96
N LYS A 8 9.35 -12.59 -9.32
CA LYS A 8 8.82 -13.82 -9.92
C LYS A 8 7.44 -14.24 -9.40
N LEU A 9 6.66 -13.32 -8.82
CA LEU A 9 5.26 -13.66 -8.52
C LEU A 9 4.51 -13.98 -9.80
N SER A 10 3.71 -15.05 -9.79
CA SER A 10 2.83 -15.38 -10.91
C SER A 10 1.69 -14.37 -11.02
N ASP A 11 1.06 -14.28 -12.19
CA ASP A 11 -0.10 -13.42 -12.40
C ASP A 11 -1.22 -13.70 -11.38
N LEU A 12 -1.42 -14.97 -11.03
CA LEU A 12 -2.39 -15.37 -10.00
C LEU A 12 -2.02 -14.82 -8.61
N GLN A 13 -0.73 -14.79 -8.26
CA GLN A 13 -0.27 -14.24 -6.98
C GLN A 13 -0.38 -12.71 -6.95
N VAL A 14 -0.09 -12.04 -8.06
CA VAL A 14 -0.29 -10.58 -8.18
C VAL A 14 -1.77 -10.22 -8.10
N ASP A 15 -2.64 -11.00 -8.75
CA ASP A 15 -4.08 -10.80 -8.68
C ASP A 15 -4.63 -11.03 -7.27
N ALA A 16 -4.12 -12.05 -6.55
CA ALA A 16 -4.45 -12.27 -5.15
C ALA A 16 -4.05 -11.07 -4.26
N LEU A 17 -2.87 -10.47 -4.48
CA LEU A 17 -2.47 -9.25 -3.77
C LEU A 17 -3.38 -8.06 -4.08
N ARG A 18 -3.81 -7.93 -5.34
CA ARG A 18 -4.78 -6.90 -5.74
C ARG A 18 -6.11 -7.09 -5.03
N GLU A 19 -6.60 -8.32 -4.94
CA GLU A 19 -7.87 -8.62 -4.27
C GLU A 19 -7.81 -8.35 -2.77
N ILE A 20 -6.71 -8.74 -2.10
CA ILE A 20 -6.46 -8.38 -0.69
C ILE A 20 -6.49 -6.85 -0.52
N GLY A 21 -5.83 -6.12 -1.43
CA GLY A 21 -5.83 -4.66 -1.43
C GLY A 21 -7.21 -4.05 -1.57
N ASN A 22 -8.01 -4.52 -2.55
CA ASN A 22 -9.37 -4.06 -2.79
C ASN A 22 -10.27 -4.27 -1.56
N ILE A 23 -10.27 -5.47 -0.98
CA ILE A 23 -11.09 -5.78 0.21
C ILE A 23 -10.64 -4.93 1.41
N GLY A 24 -9.32 -4.85 1.65
CA GLY A 24 -8.76 -4.06 2.75
C GLY A 24 -9.10 -2.57 2.63
N ALA A 25 -9.01 -2.02 1.42
CA ALA A 25 -9.38 -0.64 1.13
C ALA A 25 -10.87 -0.37 1.33
N GLY A 26 -11.76 -1.28 0.96
CA GLY A 26 -13.20 -1.14 1.20
C GLY A 26 -13.54 -1.08 2.69
N ASN A 27 -12.90 -1.92 3.50
CA ASN A 27 -13.04 -1.88 4.97
C ASN A 27 -12.48 -0.58 5.55
N ALA A 28 -11.31 -0.14 5.08
CA ALA A 28 -10.69 1.11 5.52
C ALA A 28 -11.55 2.34 5.14
N ALA A 29 -12.13 2.36 3.94
CA ALA A 29 -13.02 3.40 3.48
C ALA A 29 -14.27 3.50 4.36
N THR A 30 -14.88 2.36 4.70
CA THR A 30 -16.05 2.29 5.58
C THR A 30 -15.74 2.82 6.98
N ALA A 31 -14.63 2.37 7.58
CA ALA A 31 -14.21 2.83 8.89
C ALA A 31 -13.90 4.34 8.89
N LEU A 32 -13.19 4.82 7.87
CA LEU A 32 -12.85 6.24 7.74
C LEU A 32 -14.11 7.09 7.54
N ALA A 33 -15.06 6.64 6.71
CA ALA A 33 -16.33 7.31 6.49
C ALA A 33 -17.11 7.52 7.80
N GLN A 34 -17.12 6.50 8.67
CA GLN A 34 -17.73 6.58 9.99
C GLN A 34 -16.99 7.58 10.89
N MET A 35 -15.66 7.56 10.89
CA MET A 35 -14.83 8.46 11.71
C MET A 35 -14.99 9.94 11.34
N VAL A 36 -15.11 10.25 10.04
CA VAL A 36 -15.22 11.63 9.56
C VAL A 36 -16.66 12.08 9.30
N ASN A 37 -17.64 11.19 9.49
CA ASN A 37 -19.05 11.41 9.20
C ASN A 37 -19.30 11.93 7.77
N ALA A 38 -18.61 11.34 6.79
CA ALA A 38 -18.75 11.68 5.37
C ALA A 38 -18.55 10.45 4.49
N ARG A 39 -19.11 10.46 3.28
CA ARG A 39 -18.88 9.38 2.30
C ARG A 39 -17.41 9.38 1.89
N VAL A 40 -16.76 8.23 2.04
CA VAL A 40 -15.38 8.00 1.59
C VAL A 40 -15.40 6.82 0.64
N GLU A 41 -14.74 6.99 -0.51
CA GLU A 41 -14.52 5.92 -1.48
C GLU A 41 -13.01 5.76 -1.71
N ILE A 42 -12.53 4.52 -1.64
CA ILE A 42 -11.15 4.17 -1.95
C ILE A 42 -11.20 3.13 -3.07
N ASN A 43 -10.56 3.44 -4.19
CA ASN A 43 -10.37 2.49 -5.28
C ASN A 43 -8.91 2.02 -5.26
N VAL A 44 -8.65 0.71 -5.40
CA VAL A 44 -7.28 0.18 -5.54
C VAL A 44 -7.04 -0.20 -7.00
N PRO A 45 -6.46 0.70 -7.81
CA PRO A 45 -6.40 0.47 -9.25
C PRO A 45 -5.23 -0.42 -9.70
N ARG A 46 -4.09 -0.48 -8.98
CA ARG A 46 -2.89 -1.22 -9.43
C ARG A 46 -2.02 -1.72 -8.29
N VAL A 47 -1.46 -2.92 -8.47
CA VAL A 47 -0.40 -3.49 -7.62
C VAL A 47 0.85 -3.67 -8.48
N ASN A 48 1.99 -3.15 -8.02
CA ASN A 48 3.27 -3.27 -8.69
C ASN A 48 4.32 -3.77 -7.69
N ILE A 49 5.23 -4.62 -8.17
CA ILE A 49 6.39 -5.07 -7.40
C ILE A 49 7.59 -4.27 -7.90
N LEU A 50 8.22 -3.51 -7.01
CA LEU A 50 9.31 -2.63 -7.36
C LEU A 50 10.36 -2.54 -6.25
N PRO A 51 11.62 -2.24 -6.59
CA PRO A 51 12.64 -1.86 -5.63
C PRO A 51 12.22 -0.67 -4.78
N PHE A 52 12.53 -0.70 -3.49
CA PHE A 52 12.18 0.38 -2.56
C PHE A 52 12.76 1.75 -2.96
N GLN A 53 13.97 1.76 -3.54
CA GLN A 53 14.63 2.99 -3.99
C GLN A 53 13.82 3.75 -5.06
N ASP A 54 13.00 3.04 -5.84
CA ASP A 54 12.20 3.60 -6.93
C ASP A 54 10.90 4.27 -6.40
N VAL A 55 10.52 4.00 -5.15
CA VAL A 55 9.31 4.58 -4.53
C VAL A 55 9.36 6.10 -4.52
N SER A 56 10.53 6.70 -4.27
CA SER A 56 10.71 8.15 -4.24
C SER A 56 10.30 8.84 -5.54
N GLN A 57 10.57 8.19 -6.69
CA GLN A 57 10.22 8.73 -8.00
C GLN A 57 8.71 8.69 -8.25
N LEU A 58 8.00 7.70 -7.70
CA LEU A 58 6.55 7.58 -7.83
C LEU A 58 5.78 8.66 -7.04
N VAL A 59 6.41 9.24 -6.01
CA VAL A 59 5.76 10.17 -5.08
C VAL A 59 6.16 11.64 -5.29
N GLY A 60 6.68 11.98 -6.47
CA GLY A 60 7.06 13.35 -6.83
C GLY A 60 8.57 13.61 -6.88
N GLY A 61 9.39 12.59 -6.62
CA GLY A 61 10.84 12.65 -6.77
C GLY A 61 11.58 13.14 -5.51
N PRO A 62 12.92 13.12 -5.54
CA PRO A 62 13.75 13.58 -4.43
C PRO A 62 13.47 15.04 -4.07
N GLY A 63 13.11 15.30 -2.81
CA GLY A 63 12.81 16.65 -2.31
C GLY A 63 11.32 17.03 -2.33
N ALA A 64 10.43 16.18 -2.87
CA ALA A 64 9.00 16.36 -2.69
C ALA A 64 8.63 16.23 -1.21
N HIS A 65 7.91 17.23 -0.70
CA HIS A 65 7.35 17.15 0.65
C HIS A 65 6.14 16.22 0.59
N VAL A 66 6.07 15.30 1.55
CA VAL A 66 5.01 14.31 1.68
C VAL A 66 4.68 14.10 3.15
N ALA A 67 3.44 13.75 3.45
CA ALA A 67 3.05 13.19 4.72
C ALA A 67 3.24 11.67 4.69
N GLY A 68 4.08 11.15 5.58
CA GLY A 68 4.35 9.72 5.71
C GLY A 68 3.68 9.13 6.95
N VAL A 69 2.96 8.03 6.80
CA VAL A 69 2.46 7.22 7.92
C VAL A 69 3.07 5.84 7.85
N TYR A 70 3.84 5.47 8.87
CA TYR A 70 4.51 4.18 8.96
C TYR A 70 3.84 3.28 10.00
N VAL A 71 3.40 2.11 9.58
CA VAL A 71 2.73 1.11 10.41
C VAL A 71 3.54 -0.19 10.39
N ARG A 72 3.85 -0.70 11.57
CA ARG A 72 4.49 -2.01 11.71
C ARG A 72 3.45 -3.05 12.10
N VAL A 73 3.33 -4.08 11.29
CA VAL A 73 2.50 -5.26 11.55
C VAL A 73 3.39 -6.37 12.11
N SER A 74 3.01 -6.92 13.26
CA SER A 74 3.68 -8.06 13.90
C SER A 74 2.82 -9.33 13.80
N GLY A 75 3.43 -10.49 14.03
CA GLY A 75 2.74 -11.79 13.99
C GLY A 75 3.12 -12.63 12.76
N SER A 76 2.21 -13.50 12.33
CA SER A 76 2.45 -14.49 11.27
C SER A 76 2.66 -13.89 9.88
N ALA A 77 2.12 -12.69 9.63
CA ALA A 77 2.30 -11.92 8.41
C ALA A 77 3.00 -10.59 8.72
N ALA A 78 4.16 -10.66 9.39
CA ALA A 78 4.92 -9.48 9.76
C ALA A 78 5.29 -8.63 8.53
N ALA A 79 4.95 -7.34 8.60
CA ALA A 79 5.13 -6.43 7.47
C ALA A 79 5.35 -5.00 7.97
N ASN A 80 5.94 -4.18 7.10
CA ASN A 80 5.97 -2.73 7.28
C ASN A 80 5.10 -2.13 6.18
N VAL A 81 4.13 -1.31 6.58
CA VAL A 81 3.23 -0.60 5.67
C VAL A 81 3.56 0.87 5.75
N LEU A 82 3.80 1.49 4.60
CA LEU A 82 4.08 2.92 4.49
C LEU A 82 2.99 3.54 3.62
N PHE A 83 2.25 4.49 4.19
CA PHE A 83 1.40 5.40 3.42
C PHE A 83 2.18 6.67 3.13
N ILE A 84 2.11 7.12 1.88
CA ILE A 84 2.72 8.37 1.44
C ILE A 84 1.61 9.20 0.82
N LEU A 85 1.33 10.36 1.40
CA LEU A 85 0.35 11.30 0.88
C LEU A 85 1.09 12.58 0.45
N PRO A 86 0.83 13.09 -0.77
CA PRO A 86 1.33 14.41 -1.14
C PRO A 86 0.73 15.48 -0.23
N VAL A 87 1.49 16.53 0.06
CA VAL A 87 1.06 17.72 0.83
C VAL A 87 1.04 18.97 -0.03
#